data_AF-A0A371EJR4-F1
#
_entry.id   AF-A0A371EJR4-F1
#
_cell.length_a   1.000
_cell.length_b   1.000
_cell.length_c   1.000
_cell.angle_alpha   90.00
_cell.angle_beta   90.00
_cell.angle_gamma   90.00
#
_symmetry.space_group_name_H-M   'P 1'
#
loop_
_entity.id
_entity.type
_entity.pdbx_description
1 polymer ?
#
loop_
_entity_poly.entity_id
_entity_poly.type
_entity_poly.pdbx_seq_one_letter_code
_entity_poly.pdbx_strand_id
1 'polypeptide(L)' 'MSNGNFRSPVHRVVTNKEKERLTAAMFCVPDSEKEIKPLDELVNDSRPILYRPYYQQGRRPMEASKI' A
#
# COMPACT_ATOMS: atom_id res chain seq x y z
N MET A 1 -4.77 6.73 -5.17
CA MET A 1 -4.03 6.56 -3.90
C MET A 1 -3.88 7.91 -3.18
N SER A 2 -3.61 7.89 -1.87
CA SER A 2 -3.73 9.06 -0.97
C SER A 2 -2.68 10.17 -1.13
N ASN A 3 -1.72 10.03 -2.05
CA ASN A 3 -0.60 10.97 -2.23
C ASN A 3 0.17 11.28 -0.92
N GLY A 4 0.35 10.29 -0.05
CA GLY A 4 1.06 10.46 1.23
C GLY A 4 0.21 10.97 2.39
N ASN A 5 -1.08 11.31 2.18
CA ASN A 5 -1.99 11.72 3.25
C ASN A 5 -2.22 10.59 4.27
N PHE A 6 -2.25 9.34 3.81
CA PHE A 6 -2.29 8.15 4.66
C PHE A 6 -0.97 7.39 4.56
N ARG A 7 -0.37 7.07 5.71
CA ARG A 7 0.86 6.30 5.81
C ARG A 7 0.54 4.81 6.03
N SER A 8 1.20 3.95 5.27
CA SER A 8 1.08 2.50 5.48
C SER A 8 1.62 2.11 6.87
N PRO A 9 0.88 1.31 7.65
CA PRO A 9 1.34 0.92 8.99
C PRO A 9 2.42 -0.16 8.89
N VAL A 10 3.54 0.07 9.58
CA VAL A 10 4.55 -0.96 9.84
C VAL A 10 4.12 -1.72 11.08
N HIS A 11 3.82 -3.01 10.94
CA HIS A 11 3.34 -3.86 12.03
C HIS A 11 4.17 -5.15 12.13
N ARG A 12 4.25 -5.69 13.35
CA ARG A 12 4.94 -6.94 13.68
C ARG A 12 4.11 -7.72 14.69
N VAL A 13 4.17 -9.05 14.60
CA VAL A 13 3.65 -9.96 15.61
C VAL A 13 4.83 -10.57 16.37
N VAL A 14 4.67 -10.77 17.68
CA VAL A 14 5.65 -11.45 18.54
C VAL A 14 5.03 -12.69 19.16
N THR A 15 5.87 -13.69 19.40
CA THR A 15 5.44 -14.97 19.98
C THR A 15 5.06 -14.80 21.45
N ASN A 16 3.96 -15.41 21.87
CA ASN A 16 3.57 -15.56 23.26
C ASN A 16 3.96 -16.97 23.75
N LYS A 17 4.56 -17.07 24.94
CA LYS A 17 5.04 -18.36 25.50
C LYS A 17 3.95 -19.19 26.17
N GLU A 18 2.86 -18.56 26.59
CA GLU A 18 1.83 -19.16 27.45
C GLU A 18 0.55 -19.50 26.68
N LYS A 19 0.27 -18.76 25.60
CA LYS A 19 -1.00 -18.87 24.87
C LYS A 19 -0.79 -18.88 23.37
N GLU A 20 -1.52 -19.76 22.70
CA GLU A 20 -1.59 -19.82 21.25
C GLU A 20 -2.40 -18.64 20.69
N ARG A 21 -2.03 -18.20 19.48
CA ARG A 21 -2.73 -17.14 18.76
C ARG A 21 -2.96 -17.56 17.32
N LEU A 22 -4.21 -17.74 16.93
CA LEU A 22 -4.63 -17.94 15.54
C LEU A 22 -5.19 -16.64 14.97
N THR A 23 -4.83 -16.30 13.73
CA THR A 23 -5.36 -15.11 13.04
C THR A 23 -5.39 -15.36 11.55
N ALA A 24 -6.48 -14.93 10.90
CA ALA A 24 -6.57 -14.86 9.45
C ALA A 24 -6.38 -13.40 9.01
N ALA A 25 -5.63 -13.19 7.92
CA ALA A 25 -5.43 -11.88 7.30
C ALA A 25 -6.01 -11.90 5.89
N MET A 26 -6.77 -10.85 5.56
CA MET A 26 -7.32 -10.63 4.23
C MET A 26 -6.74 -9.34 3.65
N PHE A 27 -6.27 -9.40 2.40
CA PHE A 27 -5.70 -8.25 1.69
C PHE A 27 -6.60 -7.87 0.52
N CYS A 28 -7.01 -6.62 0.46
CA CYS A 28 -7.68 -6.05 -0.70
C CYS A 28 -6.62 -5.45 -1.62
N VAL A 29 -6.45 -6.03 -2.80
CA VAL A 29 -5.51 -5.54 -3.82
C VAL A 29 -6.28 -4.91 -4.98
N PRO A 30 -5.76 -3.84 -5.61
CA PRO A 30 -6.30 -3.34 -6.85
C PRO A 30 -6.16 -4.38 -7.98
N ASP A 31 -7.00 -4.25 -8.99
CA ASP A 31 -6.92 -5.00 -10.25
C ASP A 31 -5.51 -4.83 -10.88
N SER A 32 -4.93 -5.91 -11.42
CA SER A 32 -3.58 -5.92 -11.98
C SER A 32 -3.43 -5.00 -13.18
N GLU A 33 -4.52 -4.80 -13.93
CA GLU A 33 -4.57 -3.98 -15.14
C GLU A 33 -4.94 -2.52 -14.84
N LYS A 34 -5.15 -2.16 -13.56
CA LYS A 34 -5.41 -0.78 -13.16
C LYS A 34 -4.11 -0.08 -12.76
N GLU A 35 -3.91 1.08 -13.36
CA GLU A 35 -2.81 1.98 -12.99
C GLU A 35 -3.04 2.55 -11.59
N ILE A 36 -2.01 2.46 -10.76
CA ILE A 36 -1.99 3.00 -9.42
C ILE A 36 -1.28 4.34 -9.46
N LYS A 37 -2.03 5.41 -9.16
CA LYS A 37 -1.52 6.78 -9.07
C LYS A 37 -2.17 7.56 -7.92
N PRO A 38 -1.62 8.71 -7.49
CA PRO A 38 -2.35 9.69 -6.68
C PRO A 38 -3.72 9.98 -7.27
N LEU A 39 -4.74 10.13 -6.41
CA LEU A 39 -6.06 10.57 -6.87
C LEU A 39 -5.93 12.02 -7.35
N ASP A 40 -6.45 12.33 -8.53
CA ASP A 40 -6.26 13.65 -9.15
C ASP A 40 -6.82 14.78 -8.26
N GLU A 41 -7.91 14.53 -7.53
CA GLU A 41 -8.52 15.45 -6.54
C GLU A 41 -7.60 15.80 -5.36
N LEU A 42 -6.54 15.01 -5.12
CA LEU A 42 -5.57 15.21 -4.04
C LEU A 42 -4.30 15.94 -4.50
N VAL A 43 -4.25 16.39 -5.76
CA VAL A 43 -3.11 17.07 -6.37
C VAL A 43 -3.46 18.52 -6.68
N ASN A 44 -2.60 19.45 -6.25
CA ASN A 44 -2.69 20.88 -6.59
C ASN A 44 -1.32 21.56 -6.41
N ASP A 45 -1.24 22.86 -6.69
CA ASP A 45 0.01 23.63 -6.62
C ASP A 45 0.70 23.57 -5.24
N SER A 46 -0.09 23.48 -4.17
CA SER A 46 0.45 23.36 -2.80
C SER A 46 0.81 21.92 -2.40
N ARG A 47 0.30 20.93 -3.14
CA ARG A 47 0.47 19.49 -2.89
C ARG A 47 0.69 18.74 -4.21
N PRO A 48 1.92 18.76 -4.74
CA PRO A 48 2.23 18.11 -6.00
C PRO A 48 2.19 16.58 -5.88
N ILE A 49 2.27 15.90 -7.02
CA ILE A 49 2.39 14.44 -7.11
C ILE A 49 3.69 14.01 -6.43
N LEU A 50 3.57 13.13 -5.42
CA LEU A 50 4.74 12.60 -4.69
C LEU A 50 5.22 11.24 -5.22
N TYR A 51 4.36 10.51 -5.95
CA TYR A 51 4.62 9.14 -6.36
C TYR A 51 4.34 8.97 -7.86
N ARG A 52 5.22 8.22 -8.54
CA ARG A 52 5.06 7.89 -9.95
C ARG A 52 3.95 6.85 -10.15
N PRO A 53 3.15 6.95 -11.24
CA PRO A 53 2.21 5.90 -11.60
C PRO A 53 2.91 4.57 -11.86
N TYR A 54 2.26 3.46 -11.49
CA TYR A 54 2.75 2.11 -11.74
C TYR A 54 1.59 1.09 -11.79
N TYR A 55 1.85 -0.08 -12.36
CA TYR A 55 0.94 -1.23 -12.33
C TYR A 55 1.45 -2.28 -11.35
N GLN A 56 0.56 -2.90 -10.57
CA GLN A 56 0.98 -3.92 -9.62
C GLN A 56 1.36 -5.25 -10.29
N GLN A 57 0.70 -5.64 -11.39
CA GLN A 57 1.00 -6.84 -12.20
C GLN A 57 1.29 -8.11 -11.37
N GLY A 58 0.53 -8.34 -10.30
CA GLY A 58 0.71 -9.49 -9.40
C GLY A 58 1.97 -9.44 -8.52
N ARG A 59 2.80 -8.39 -8.62
CA ARG A 59 3.94 -8.17 -7.73
C ARG A 59 3.45 -7.77 -6.34
N ARG A 60 4.23 -8.11 -5.31
CA ARG A 60 3.97 -7.61 -3.96
C ARG A 60 4.01 -6.07 -4.00
N PRO A 61 3.13 -5.36 -3.27
CA PRO A 61 3.12 -3.90 -3.29
C PRO A 61 4.49 -3.25 -3.06
N MET A 62 5.31 -3.84 -2.17
CA MET A 62 6.68 -3.35 -1.90
C MET A 62 7.68 -3.60 -3.03
N GLU A 63 7.42 -4.57 -3.91
CA GLU A 63 8.26 -4.88 -5.07
C GLU A 63 7.82 -4.08 -6.29
N ALA A 64 6.52 -3.83 -6.44
CA ALA A 64 5.96 -3.02 -7.52
C ALA A 64 6.42 -1.55 -7.46
N SER A 65 6.77 -1.06 -6.26
CA SER A 65 7.24 0.32 -6.04
C SER A 65 8.76 0.49 -6.15
N LYS A 66 9.54 -0.58 -6.32
CA LYS A 66 11.00 -0.47 -6.49
C LYS A 66 11.33 -0.16 -7.96
N ILE A 67 12.09 0.91 -8.14
CA ILE A 67 12.76 1.32 -9.37
C ILE A 67 13.88 0.32 -9.66
#